data_AF-A0A3N5PH03-F1
#
_entry.id   AF-A0A3N5PH03-F1
#
_cell.length_a   1.000
_cell.length_b   1.000
_cell.length_c   1.000
_cell.angle_alpha   90.00
_cell.angle_beta   90.00
_cell.angle_gamma   90.00
#
_symmetry.space_group_name_H-M   'P 1'
#
loop_
_entity.id
_entity.type
_entity.pdbx_description
1 polymer ?
#
loop_
_entity_poly.entity_id
_entity_poly.type
_entity_poly.pdbx_seq_one_letter_code
_entity_poly.pdbx_strand_id
1 'polypeptide(L)' 'MRFGIPKETLYEEKRVALAPAGVDALVRAGHTVY' A
#
# COMPACT_ATOMS: atom_id res chain seq x y z
N MET A 1 -10.99 6.60 -4.92
CA MET A 1 -9.73 7.36 -4.78
C MET A 1 -8.57 6.53 -5.29
N ARG A 2 -7.43 7.16 -5.62
CA ARG A 2 -6.21 6.49 -6.06
C ARG A 2 -5.17 6.59 -4.95
N PHE A 3 -4.65 5.47 -4.49
CA PHE A 3 -3.63 5.40 -3.43
C PHE A 3 -2.34 4.83 -4.00
N GLY A 4 -1.20 5.46 -3.73
CA GLY A 4 0.11 4.97 -4.14
C GLY A 4 0.91 4.51 -2.92
N ILE A 5 1.54 3.35 -3.01
CA ILE A 5 2.32 2.74 -1.93
C ILE A 5 3.76 2.53 -2.42
N PRO A 6 4.60 3.58 -2.34
CA PRO A 6 5.97 3.49 -2.80
C PRO A 6 6.79 2.58 -1.88
N LYS A 7 7.91 2.11 -2.43
CA LYS A 7 8.93 1.43 -1.66
C LYS A 7 9.62 2.43 -0.71
N GLU A 8 9.83 2.03 0.54
CA GLU A 8 10.67 2.76 1.48
C GLU A 8 12.13 2.81 1.00
N THR A 9 12.76 3.98 1.05
CA THR A 9 14.12 4.21 0.51
C THR A 9 15.19 4.31 1.59
N LEU A 10 14.82 4.24 2.86
CA LEU A 10 15.77 4.35 3.97
C LEU A 10 16.60 3.06 4.10
N TYR A 11 17.88 3.23 4.46
CA TYR A 11 18.78 2.10 4.69
C TYR A 11 18.24 1.20 5.80
N GLU A 12 18.22 -0.11 5.53
CA GLU A 12 17.68 -1.16 6.40
C GLU A 12 16.18 -1.07 6.73
N GLU A 13 15.43 -0.20 6.04
CA GLU A 13 13.97 -0.24 6.12
C GLU A 13 13.42 -1.40 5.28
N LYS A 14 12.70 -2.30 5.94
CA LYS A 14 12.16 -3.53 5.36
C LYS A 14 10.63 -3.60 5.43
N ARG A 15 10.00 -2.58 6.03
CA ARG A 15 8.54 -2.46 6.09
C ARG A 15 8.01 -1.92 4.77
N VAL A 16 6.70 -2.01 4.64
CA VAL A 16 5.90 -1.38 3.58
C VAL A 16 4.67 -0.78 4.25
N ALA A 17 4.20 0.37 3.77
CA ALA A 17 3.13 1.11 4.42
C ALA A 17 1.79 0.35 4.49
N LEU A 18 1.57 -0.65 3.62
CA LEU A 18 0.35 -1.45 3.62
C LEU A 18 0.62 -2.91 3.30
N ALA A 19 0.01 -3.80 4.09
CA ALA A 19 0.00 -5.23 3.83
C ALA A 19 -1.05 -5.60 2.76
N PRO A 20 -0.92 -6.76 2.09
CA PRO A 20 -1.87 -7.21 1.08
C PRO A 20 -3.34 -7.23 1.55
N ALA A 21 -3.60 -7.56 2.81
CA ALA A 21 -4.96 -7.52 3.38
C ALA A 21 -5.56 -6.11 3.41
N GLY A 22 -4.73 -5.09 3.63
CA GLY A 22 -5.16 -3.70 3.57
C GLY A 22 -5.44 -3.23 2.14
N VAL A 23 -4.66 -3.71 1.16
CA VAL A 23 -4.93 -3.45 -0.27
C VAL A 23 -6.30 -4.03 -0.65
N ASP A 24 -6.57 -5.27 -0.27
CA ASP A 24 -7.84 -5.94 -0.55
C ASP A 24 -9.04 -5.20 0.05
N ALA A 25 -8.92 -4.72 1.29
CA ALA A 25 -9.96 -3.90 1.93
C ALA A 25 -10.23 -2.59 1.16
N LEU A 26 -9.17 -1.88 0.73
CA LEU A 26 -9.31 -0.63 -0.04
C LEU A 26 -9.91 -0.88 -1.42
N VAL A 27 -9.51 -1.95 -2.10
CA VAL A 27 -10.06 -2.32 -3.41
C VAL A 27 -11.55 -2.67 -3.29
N ARG A 28 -11.94 -3.44 -2.26
CA ARG A 28 -13.36 -3.75 -1.97
C ARG A 28 -14.19 -2.51 -1.65
N ALA A 29 -13.59 -1.49 -1.04
CA ALA A 29 -14.22 -0.19 -0.83
C ALA A 29 -14.34 0.66 -2.12
N GLY A 30 -13.96 0.13 -3.29
CA GLY A 30 -14.06 0.82 -4.58
C GLY A 30 -12.90 1.80 -4.83
N HIS A 31 -11.76 1.59 -4.19
CA HIS A 31 -10.55 2.38 -4.43
C HIS A 31 -9.57 1.66 -5.36
N THR A 32 -8.68 2.42 -5.98
CA THR A 32 -7.61 1.89 -6.83
C THR A 32 -6.28 2.10 -6.12
N VAL A 33 -5.47 1.05 -5.99
CA VAL A 33 -4.18 1.07 -5.29
C VAL A 33 -3.06 0.79 -6.30
N TYR A 34 -1.94 1.52 -6.17
CA TYR A 34 -0.75 1.48 -7.03
C TYR A 34 0.51 1.27 -6.21
#